data_AF-A0A016UV92-F1
#
_entry.id   AF-A0A016UV92-F1
#
_cell.length_a   1.000
_cell.length_b   1.000
_cell.length_c   1.000
_cell.angle_alpha   90.00
_cell.angle_beta   90.00
_cell.angle_gamma   90.00
#
_symmetry.space_group_name_H-M   'P 1'
#
loop_
_entity.id
_entity.type
_entity.pdbx_description
1 polymer ?
#
loop_
_entity_poly.entity_id
_entity_poly.type
_entity_poly.pdbx_seq_one_letter_code
_entity_poly.pdbx_strand_id
1 'polypeptide(L)'
;MFHSSDHHDLPPEIIDDANFPADPCEDFFQFVCGKWIGRVGEPKTSITHFNAMWKLFRKQEQVMLQAEELRDSRAMASAQRFYHKCLTRDDERKSKGGAIAYVMQIIRVKAEISITYQHVHKVTS
;
A
#
# COMPACT_ATOMS: atom_id res chain seq x y z
N MET A 1 -5.65 -27.16 -29.37
CA MET A 1 -6.82 -26.51 -28.74
C MET A 1 -7.06 -27.23 -27.41
N PHE A 2 -6.85 -26.54 -26.28
CA PHE A 2 -7.05 -27.14 -24.95
C PHE A 2 -8.49 -27.60 -24.78
N HIS A 3 -8.71 -28.79 -24.22
CA HIS A 3 -10.04 -29.35 -24.04
C HIS A 3 -10.58 -29.04 -22.64
N SER A 4 -11.91 -29.01 -22.52
CA SER A 4 -12.61 -28.72 -21.27
C SER A 4 -12.17 -29.61 -20.09
N SER A 5 -11.66 -30.81 -20.38
CA SER A 5 -11.10 -31.75 -19.40
C SER A 5 -9.86 -31.21 -18.68
N ASP A 6 -9.10 -30.34 -19.33
CA ASP A 6 -7.79 -29.88 -18.86
C ASP A 6 -7.93 -28.72 -17.85
N HIS A 7 -9.14 -28.21 -17.64
CA HIS A 7 -9.43 -27.13 -16.69
C HIS A 7 -9.60 -27.63 -15.25
N HIS A 8 -9.86 -28.93 -15.04
CA HIS A 8 -10.12 -29.48 -13.70
C HIS A 8 -8.86 -29.57 -12.82
N ASP A 9 -7.67 -29.50 -13.42
CA ASP A 9 -6.39 -29.57 -12.72
C ASP A 9 -5.79 -28.19 -12.40
N LEU A 10 -6.41 -27.10 -12.87
CA LEU A 10 -5.92 -25.75 -12.62
C LEU A 10 -6.56 -25.15 -11.35
N PRO A 11 -5.79 -24.43 -10.53
CA PRO A 11 -6.33 -23.61 -9.46
C PRO A 11 -7.38 -22.62 -9.99
N PRO A 12 -8.49 -22.38 -9.26
CA PRO A 12 -9.54 -21.46 -9.67
C PRO A 12 -9.02 -20.06 -10.04
N GLU A 13 -7.97 -19.60 -9.34
CA GLU A 13 -7.36 -18.30 -9.59
C GLU A 13 -6.78 -18.20 -11.02
N ILE A 14 -6.18 -19.29 -11.52
CA ILE A 14 -5.63 -19.34 -12.88
C ILE A 14 -6.77 -19.32 -13.90
N ILE A 15 -7.87 -20.03 -13.62
CA ILE A 15 -9.05 -20.07 -14.48
C ILE A 15 -9.71 -18.69 -14.57
N ASP A 16 -9.75 -17.98 -13.44
CA ASP A 16 -10.32 -16.65 -13.36
C ASP A 16 -9.48 -15.62 -14.12
N ASP A 17 -8.16 -15.71 -14.08
CA ASP A 17 -7.23 -14.77 -14.76
C ASP A 17 -7.11 -15.04 -16.27
N ALA A 18 -7.31 -16.29 -16.71
CA ALA A 18 -7.10 -16.73 -18.09
C ALA A 18 -8.19 -16.30 -19.09
N ASN A 19 -7.75 -15.90 -20.28
CA ASN A 19 -8.56 -15.66 -21.47
C ASN A 19 -8.43 -16.82 -22.46
N PHE A 20 -9.14 -17.92 -22.18
CA PHE A 20 -9.11 -19.15 -22.99
C PHE A 20 -9.40 -19.02 -24.49
N PRO A 21 -10.15 -18.02 -24.97
CA PRO A 21 -10.29 -17.76 -26.40
C PRO A 21 -9.00 -17.34 -27.12
N ALA A 22 -7.98 -16.85 -26.41
CA ALA A 22 -6.69 -16.51 -27.01
C ALA A 22 -5.89 -17.78 -27.35
N ASP A 23 -5.08 -17.75 -28.40
CA ASP A 23 -4.21 -18.89 -28.73
C ASP A 23 -2.94 -18.86 -27.86
N PRO A 24 -2.68 -19.86 -27.01
CA PRO A 24 -1.48 -19.90 -26.19
C PRO A 24 -0.17 -20.05 -26.99
N CYS A 25 -0.22 -20.54 -28.23
CA CYS A 25 0.95 -20.66 -29.10
C CYS A 25 1.37 -19.31 -29.69
N GLU A 26 0.42 -18.39 -29.86
CA GLU A 26 0.65 -17.06 -30.43
C GLU A 26 0.86 -16.00 -29.35
N ASP A 27 0.03 -16.00 -28.30
CA ASP A 27 0.13 -15.06 -27.18
C ASP A 27 -0.22 -15.73 -25.85
N PHE A 28 0.78 -16.42 -25.30
CA PHE A 28 0.65 -17.07 -23.99
C PHE A 28 0.36 -16.08 -22.86
N PHE A 29 0.83 -14.83 -22.96
CA PHE A 29 0.59 -13.82 -21.93
C PHE A 29 -0.89 -13.42 -21.90
N GLN A 30 -1.49 -13.16 -23.07
CA GLN A 30 -2.91 -12.88 -23.19
C GLN A 30 -3.76 -14.09 -22.81
N PHE A 31 -3.33 -15.31 -23.16
CA PHE A 31 -4.02 -16.54 -22.77
C PHE A 31 -4.12 -16.70 -21.24
N VAL A 32 -3.02 -16.49 -20.51
CA VAL A 32 -3.00 -16.70 -19.05
C VAL A 32 -3.50 -15.49 -18.26
N CYS A 33 -3.26 -14.26 -18.72
CA CYS A 33 -3.51 -13.05 -17.94
C CYS A 33 -4.64 -12.17 -18.50
N GLY A 34 -5.19 -12.49 -19.68
CA GLY A 34 -6.02 -11.56 -20.44
C GLY A 34 -7.27 -11.06 -19.70
N LYS A 35 -7.92 -11.88 -18.86
CA LYS A 35 -9.05 -11.41 -18.04
C LYS A 35 -8.58 -10.61 -16.83
N TRP A 36 -7.45 -10.97 -16.24
CA TRP A 36 -6.87 -10.23 -15.12
C TRP A 36 -6.58 -8.77 -15.51
N ILE A 37 -5.97 -8.55 -16.68
CA ILE A 37 -5.69 -7.21 -17.23
C ILE A 37 -6.98 -6.40 -17.36
N GLY A 38 -8.05 -7.01 -17.89
CA GLY A 38 -9.35 -6.38 -18.00
C GLY A 38 -9.97 -5.99 -16.65
N ARG A 39 -9.76 -6.79 -15.59
CA ARG A 39 -10.28 -6.51 -14.24
C ARG A 39 -9.51 -5.45 -13.48
N VAL A 40 -8.18 -5.44 -13.58
CA VAL A 40 -7.35 -4.46 -12.85
C VAL A 40 -7.45 -3.05 -13.45
N GLY A 41 -7.85 -2.94 -14.73
CA GLY A 41 -7.90 -1.70 -15.48
C GLY A 41 -6.50 -1.15 -15.77
N GLU A 42 -6.37 -0.13 -16.64
CA GLU A 42 -5.08 0.54 -16.87
C GLU A 42 -4.62 1.25 -15.59
N PRO A 43 -3.57 0.78 -14.92
CA PRO A 43 -3.15 1.39 -13.69
C PRO A 43 -2.19 2.54 -13.98
N LYS A 44 -2.27 3.62 -13.21
CA LYS A 44 -1.32 4.76 -13.30
C LYS A 44 0.14 4.36 -13.01
N THR A 45 0.36 3.15 -12.50
CA THR A 45 1.63 2.52 -12.13
C THR A 45 1.54 1.02 -12.38
N SER A 46 2.64 0.31 -12.65
CA SER A 46 2.61 -1.15 -12.81
C SER A 46 1.97 -1.85 -11.61
N ILE A 47 1.02 -2.76 -11.87
CA ILE A 47 0.39 -3.63 -10.86
C ILE A 47 0.84 -5.05 -11.16
N THR A 48 1.17 -5.81 -10.11
CA THR A 48 1.43 -7.25 -10.17
C THR A 48 0.39 -8.00 -9.33
N HIS A 49 0.31 -9.33 -9.49
CA HIS A 49 -0.49 -10.17 -8.59
C HIS A 49 -0.08 -9.98 -7.12
N PHE A 50 1.22 -9.76 -6.85
CA PHE A 50 1.69 -9.46 -5.49
C PHE A 50 1.11 -8.14 -4.97
N ASN A 51 1.06 -7.09 -5.78
CA ASN A 51 0.45 -5.83 -5.36
C ASN A 51 -1.05 -5.99 -5.07
N ALA A 52 -1.76 -6.76 -5.91
CA ALA A 52 -3.18 -7.05 -5.71
C ALA A 52 -3.42 -7.84 -4.42
N MET A 53 -2.65 -8.91 -4.19
CA MET A 53 -2.67 -9.69 -2.96
C MET A 53 -2.34 -8.82 -1.74
N TRP A 54 -1.28 -8.01 -1.82
CA TRP A 54 -0.86 -7.13 -0.71
C TRP A 54 -1.94 -6.10 -0.35
N LYS A 55 -2.70 -5.63 -1.34
CA LYS A 55 -3.85 -4.75 -1.12
C LYS A 55 -4.97 -5.45 -0.34
N LEU A 56 -5.23 -6.73 -0.62
CA LEU A 56 -6.19 -7.54 0.16
C LEU A 56 -5.69 -7.76 1.59
N PHE A 57 -4.41 -8.12 1.74
CA PHE A 57 -3.79 -8.32 3.05
C PHE A 57 -3.86 -7.05 3.93
N ARG A 58 -3.52 -5.87 3.37
CA ARG A 58 -3.63 -4.59 4.07
C ARG A 58 -5.06 -4.26 4.51
N LYS A 59 -6.07 -4.63 3.70
CA LYS A 59 -7.48 -4.45 4.11
C LYS A 59 -7.81 -5.31 5.34
N GLN A 60 -7.38 -6.56 5.35
CA GLN A 60 -7.60 -7.45 6.49
C GLN A 60 -6.83 -6.98 7.73
N GLU A 61 -5.58 -6.54 7.55
CA GLU A 61 -4.78 -5.91 8.62
C GLU A 61 -5.50 -4.69 9.20
N GLN A 62 -6.04 -3.81 8.35
CA GLN A 62 -6.82 -2.65 8.77
C GLN A 62 -8.04 -3.06 9.61
N VAL A 63 -8.81 -4.06 9.17
CA VAL A 63 -9.96 -4.57 9.94
C VAL A 63 -9.53 -5.04 11.34
N MET A 64 -8.41 -5.75 11.45
CA MET A 64 -7.90 -6.20 12.74
C MET A 64 -7.42 -5.03 13.63
N LEU A 65 -6.77 -4.03 13.03
CA LEU A 65 -6.23 -2.89 13.77
C LEU A 65 -7.29 -1.86 14.18
N GLN A 66 -8.44 -1.83 13.51
CA GLN A 66 -9.59 -0.97 13.81
C GLN A 66 -10.67 -1.65 14.65
N ALA A 67 -10.49 -2.92 15.02
CA ALA A 67 -11.42 -3.60 15.90
C ALA A 67 -11.57 -2.85 17.23
N GLU A 68 -12.81 -2.72 17.70
CA GLU A 68 -13.16 -1.96 18.91
C GLU A 68 -12.57 -2.60 20.17
N GLU A 69 -12.54 -3.93 20.22
CA GLU A 69 -11.90 -4.67 21.29
C GLU A 69 -10.38 -4.70 21.12
N LEU A 70 -9.67 -4.31 22.19
CA LEU A 70 -8.23 -4.47 22.24
C LEU A 70 -7.90 -5.96 22.32
N ARG A 71 -7.01 -6.41 21.42
CA ARG A 71 -6.59 -7.82 21.40
C ARG A 71 -5.78 -8.19 22.64
N ASP A 72 -5.92 -9.45 23.05
CA ASP A 72 -5.42 -10.00 24.33
C ASP A 72 -3.91 -9.82 24.57
N SER A 73 -3.11 -9.64 23.51
CA SER A 73 -1.67 -9.48 23.64
C SER A 73 -1.27 -8.00 23.70
N ARG A 74 -0.31 -7.69 24.59
CA ARG A 74 0.29 -6.35 24.70
C ARG A 74 0.83 -5.83 23.37
N ALA A 75 1.41 -6.72 22.56
CA ALA A 75 1.92 -6.38 21.23
C ALA A 75 0.79 -5.89 20.32
N MET A 76 -0.35 -6.59 20.31
CA MET A 76 -1.48 -6.22 19.46
C MET A 76 -2.19 -4.96 19.95
N ALA A 77 -2.38 -4.82 21.26
CA ALA A 77 -2.90 -3.58 21.83
C ALA A 77 -2.01 -2.37 21.49
N SER A 78 -0.68 -2.55 21.45
CA SER A 78 0.25 -1.49 21.06
C SER A 78 0.15 -1.15 19.57
N ALA A 79 0.03 -2.17 18.70
CA ALA A 79 -0.17 -1.98 17.27
C ALA A 79 -1.49 -1.26 16.96
N GLN A 80 -2.60 -1.65 17.60
CA GLN A 80 -3.90 -0.98 17.47
C GLN A 80 -3.82 0.49 17.88
N ARG A 81 -3.23 0.80 19.05
CA ARG A 81 -3.06 2.18 19.52
C ARG A 81 -2.21 3.01 18.56
N PHE A 82 -1.10 2.44 18.09
CA PHE A 82 -0.22 3.10 17.12
C PHE A 82 -0.97 3.41 15.81
N TYR A 83 -1.72 2.43 15.30
CA TYR A 83 -2.51 2.58 14.08
C TYR A 83 -3.57 3.68 14.21
N HIS A 84 -4.36 3.66 15.29
CA HIS A 84 -5.36 4.70 15.58
C HIS A 84 -4.73 6.08 15.67
N LYS A 85 -3.60 6.21 16.39
CA LYS A 85 -2.87 7.48 16.48
C LYS A 85 -2.33 7.97 15.16
N CYS A 86 -2.00 7.09 14.20
CA CYS A 86 -1.63 7.50 12.85
C CYS A 86 -2.81 8.06 12.06
N LEU A 87 -4.01 7.52 12.23
CA LEU A 87 -5.22 7.99 11.52
C LEU A 87 -5.73 9.35 12.05
N THR A 88 -5.68 9.57 13.37
CA THR A 88 -6.16 10.83 13.97
C THR A 88 -5.08 11.92 14.02
N ARG A 89 -3.86 11.61 13.57
CA ARG A 89 -2.68 12.46 13.78
C ARG A 89 -2.73 13.78 13.02
N ASP A 90 -3.40 13.84 11.87
CA ASP A 90 -3.35 15.03 11.03
C ASP A 90 -4.02 16.24 11.66
N ASP A 91 -5.07 16.05 12.45
CA ASP A 91 -5.74 17.14 13.15
C ASP A 91 -5.01 17.55 14.43
N GLU A 92 -4.47 16.58 15.19
CA GLU A 92 -3.62 16.85 16.36
C GLU A 92 -2.29 17.56 15.99
N ARG A 93 -1.79 17.34 14.77
CA ARG A 93 -0.48 17.82 14.31
C ARG A 93 -0.54 19.23 13.69
N LYS A 94 -1.64 19.58 13.02
CA LYS A 94 -1.85 20.93 12.45
C LYS A 94 -1.78 22.02 13.53
N SER A 95 -2.33 21.77 14.72
CA SER A 95 -2.34 22.72 15.83
C SER A 95 -0.98 22.91 16.52
N LYS A 96 0.00 22.04 16.26
CA LYS A 96 1.33 22.05 16.90
C LYS A 96 2.50 22.33 15.94
N GLY A 97 2.22 22.96 14.80
CA GLY A 97 3.26 23.32 13.82
C GLY A 97 3.70 22.17 12.90
N GLY A 98 2.93 21.09 12.82
CA GLY A 98 3.20 20.03 11.85
C GLY A 98 4.20 18.96 12.32
N ALA A 99 4.43 17.95 11.46
CA ALA A 99 5.52 16.98 11.65
C ALA A 99 6.89 17.67 11.54
N ILE A 100 6.93 18.77 10.77
CA ILE A 100 8.14 19.53 10.53
C ILE A 100 8.63 20.16 11.82
N ALA A 101 7.76 20.79 12.63
CA ALA A 101 8.17 21.35 13.93
C ALA A 101 8.76 20.26 14.87
N TYR A 102 8.12 19.10 14.92
CA TYR A 102 8.61 17.96 15.71
C TYR A 102 9.99 17.46 15.23
N VAL A 103 10.15 17.24 13.92
CA VAL A 103 11.41 16.82 13.31
C VAL A 103 12.50 17.88 13.53
N MET A 104 12.18 19.16 13.37
CA MET A 104 13.09 20.27 13.62
C MET A 104 13.55 20.32 15.08
N GLN A 105 12.68 20.01 16.04
CA GLN A 105 13.06 19.93 17.44
C GLN A 105 14.04 18.78 17.69
N ILE A 106 13.82 17.61 17.08
CA ILE A 106 14.77 16.49 17.17
C ILE A 106 16.12 16.87 16.55
N ILE A 107 16.12 17.49 15.37
CA ILE A 107 17.36 17.92 14.68
C ILE A 107 18.14 18.92 15.55
N ARG A 108 17.47 19.93 16.11
CA ARG A 108 18.10 20.92 16.99
C ARG A 108 18.73 20.31 18.24
N VAL A 109 18.09 19.29 18.81
CA VAL A 109 18.54 18.66 20.06
C VAL A 109 19.59 17.57 19.81
N LYS A 110 19.51 16.82 18.71
CA LYS A 110 20.34 15.63 18.48
C LYS A 110 21.47 15.81 17.48
N ALA A 111 21.36 16.76 16.55
CA ALA A 111 22.36 16.90 15.50
C ALA A 111 23.34 18.05 15.75
N GLU A 112 23.15 18.85 16.81
CA GLU A 112 23.86 20.13 17.02
C GLU A 112 23.83 21.05 15.78
N ILE A 113 22.91 20.80 14.84
CA ILE A 113 22.74 21.62 13.64
C ILE A 113 21.93 22.84 14.05
N SER A 114 22.61 23.94 14.31
CA SER A 114 22.00 25.26 14.36
C SER A 114 21.63 25.68 12.93
N ILE A 115 20.39 25.40 12.53
CA ILE A 115 19.81 26.00 11.33
C ILE A 115 19.53 27.48 11.66
N THR A 116 20.56 28.32 11.61
CA THR A 116 20.37 29.77 11.57
C THR A 116 19.78 30.13 10.21
N TYR A 117 18.64 30.82 10.24
CA TYR A 117 18.05 31.45 9.06
C TYR A 117 19.04 32.46 8.47
N GLN A 118 19.92 32.03 7.57
CA GLN A 118 20.91 32.91 6.93
C GLN A 118 20.72 33.05 5.42
N HIS A 119 19.64 32.53 4.84
CA HIS A 119 19.32 32.73 3.42
C HIS A 119 17.88 33.15 3.16
N VAL A 120 17.48 34.32 3.68
CA VAL A 120 16.30 35.06 3.16
C VAL A 120 16.68 36.45 2.61
N HIS A 121 17.92 36.92 2.75
CA HIS A 121 18.32 38.29 2.35
C HIS A 121 19.22 38.40 1.10
N LYS A 122 19.22 37.42 0.18
CA LYS A 122 19.94 37.56 -1.11
C LYS A 122 19.08 37.26 -2.33
N VAL A 123 17.80 37.65 -2.32
CA VAL A 123 16.99 37.80 -3.54
C VAL A 123 16.15 39.07 -3.44
N THR A 124 16.83 40.21 -3.26
CA THR A 124 16.33 41.54 -3.67
C THR A 124 17.57 42.42 -3.86
N SER A 125 18.09 42.44 -5.08
CA SER A 125 18.81 43.58 -5.66
C SER A 125 18.58 43.59 -7.16
#